data_AF-M1ED60-F1
#
_entry.id   AF-M1ED60-F1
#
_cell.length_a   1.000
_cell.length_b   1.000
_cell.length_c   1.000
_cell.angle_alpha   90.00
_cell.angle_beta   90.00
_cell.angle_gamma   90.00
#
_symmetry.space_group_name_H-M   'P 1'
#
loop_
_entity.id
_entity.type
_entity.pdbx_description
1 polymer ?
#
loop_
_entity_poly.entity_id
_entity_poly.type
_entity_poly.pdbx_seq_one_letter_code
_entity_poly.pdbx_strand_id
1 'polypeptide(L)'
;MVCIDLVAQGQGRGAYDLGPFPACSFAPAGAPQAVRVGSVRKLDEDGDACTDSLPYVCTGYDLYVTREPCAMCAMALVHSRVQRVFYGAPSPDGALGTRFRIHARPDLNHRFQVFRGVLEAQCRRLDP
;
A
#
# COMPACT_ATOMS: atom_id res chain seq x y z
N MET A 1 2.04 -2.72 -9.26
CA MET A 1 0.76 -3.12 -8.62
C MET A 1 -0.22 -1.97 -8.81
N VAL A 2 -1.46 -2.23 -9.26
CA VAL A 2 -2.42 -1.18 -9.68
C VAL A 2 -2.59 -0.07 -8.65
N CYS A 3 -2.81 -0.40 -7.38
CA CYS A 3 -3.02 0.62 -6.34
C CYS A 3 -1.78 1.48 -6.04
N ILE A 4 -0.56 0.92 -6.13
CA ILE A 4 0.67 1.71 -5.95
C ILE A 4 0.82 2.71 -7.11
N ASP A 5 0.56 2.28 -8.34
CA ASP A 5 0.66 3.16 -9.51
C ASP A 5 -0.42 4.24 -9.49
N LEU A 6 -1.66 3.91 -9.07
CA LEU A 6 -2.74 4.86 -8.85
C LEU A 6 -2.37 5.96 -7.84
N VAL A 7 -1.81 5.58 -6.69
CA VAL A 7 -1.35 6.56 -5.69
C VAL A 7 -0.21 7.41 -6.24
N ALA A 8 0.71 6.81 -7.00
CA ALA A 8 1.79 7.54 -7.67
C ALA A 8 1.24 8.54 -8.70
N GLN A 9 0.23 8.18 -9.49
CA GLN A 9 -0.47 9.08 -10.42
C GLN A 9 -1.12 10.27 -9.69
N GLY A 10 -1.76 10.02 -8.55
CA GLY A 10 -2.27 11.07 -7.67
C GLY A 10 -1.21 12.04 -7.14
N GLN A 11 0.06 11.65 -7.17
CA GLN A 11 1.23 12.45 -6.76
C GLN A 11 2.04 12.99 -7.96
N GLY A 12 1.48 12.94 -9.17
CA GLY A 12 2.16 13.39 -10.39
C GLY A 12 3.27 12.46 -10.90
N ARG A 13 3.22 11.18 -10.53
CA ARG A 13 4.14 10.08 -10.95
C ARG A 13 3.33 8.92 -11.56
N GLY A 14 3.88 7.71 -11.62
CA GLY A 14 3.20 6.53 -12.17
C GLY A 14 3.59 6.22 -13.62
N ALA A 15 3.48 4.97 -14.01
CA ALA A 15 3.99 4.49 -15.30
C ALA A 15 2.95 3.73 -16.14
N TYR A 16 1.87 3.23 -15.53
CA TYR A 16 0.90 2.39 -16.22
C TYR A 16 -0.30 3.20 -16.72
N ASP A 17 -0.69 3.02 -17.97
CA ASP A 17 -1.91 3.63 -18.50
C ASP A 17 -3.16 2.90 -17.96
N LEU A 18 -3.85 3.54 -17.02
CA LEU A 18 -5.08 3.02 -16.41
C LEU A 18 -6.36 3.49 -17.15
N GLY A 19 -6.24 4.26 -18.23
CA GLY A 19 -7.38 4.73 -19.03
C GLY A 19 -8.35 3.63 -19.47
N PRO A 20 -7.88 2.42 -19.87
CA PRO A 20 -8.75 1.29 -20.20
C PRO A 20 -9.53 0.69 -19.01
N PHE A 21 -9.20 1.06 -17.77
CA PHE A 21 -9.72 0.44 -16.54
C PHE A 21 -10.43 1.48 -15.65
N PRO A 22 -11.69 1.86 -15.95
CA PRO A 22 -12.38 2.94 -15.24
C PRO A 22 -12.66 2.64 -13.76
N ALA A 23 -12.65 1.36 -13.37
CA ALA A 23 -12.75 0.96 -11.96
C ALA A 23 -11.48 1.27 -11.14
N CYS A 24 -10.35 1.55 -11.81
CA CYS A 24 -9.10 1.95 -11.18
C CYS A 24 -9.07 3.47 -11.07
N SER A 25 -9.48 4.01 -9.92
CA SER A 25 -9.45 5.44 -9.66
C SER A 25 -8.76 5.74 -8.34
N PHE A 26 -8.22 6.96 -8.24
CA PHE A 26 -7.61 7.47 -7.03
C PHE A 26 -8.28 8.80 -6.67
N ALA A 27 -8.81 8.89 -5.46
CA ALA A 27 -9.21 10.13 -4.85
C ALA A 27 -8.20 10.45 -3.74
N PRO A 28 -7.50 11.60 -3.79
CA PRO A 28 -6.66 12.00 -2.67
C PRO A 28 -7.54 12.13 -1.42
N ALA A 29 -7.05 11.61 -0.31
CA ALA A 29 -7.70 11.86 0.96
C ALA A 29 -7.68 13.38 1.20
N GLY A 30 -8.85 13.98 1.48
CA GLY A 30 -8.89 15.33 2.06
C GLY A 30 -8.03 15.37 3.32
N ALA A 31 -7.39 16.51 3.59
CA ALA A 31 -6.40 16.79 4.64
C ALA A 31 -6.24 15.68 5.70
N PRO A 32 -5.05 15.07 5.84
CA PRO A 32 -4.88 13.86 6.64
C PRO A 32 -5.31 14.09 8.10
N GLN A 33 -6.25 13.27 8.58
CA GLN A 33 -6.47 13.11 10.02
C GLN A 33 -5.25 12.35 10.57
N ALA A 34 -4.19 13.11 10.87
CA ALA A 34 -2.87 12.61 11.19
C ALA A 34 -2.89 11.71 12.42
N VAL A 35 -2.94 10.38 12.22
CA VAL A 35 -2.44 9.45 13.22
C VAL A 35 -0.92 9.58 13.21
N ARG A 36 -0.38 10.29 14.21
CA ARG A 36 1.06 10.53 14.37
C ARG A 36 1.80 9.23 14.66
N VAL A 37 2.26 8.55 13.61
CA VAL A 37 3.31 7.52 13.73
C VAL A 37 4.61 8.13 13.22
N GLY A 38 5.48 8.52 14.17
CA GLY A 38 6.90 8.81 13.95
C GLY A 38 7.26 9.65 12.72
N SER A 39 6.91 10.94 12.73
CA SER A 39 7.51 11.89 11.78
C SER A 39 8.99 12.04 12.11
N VAL A 40 9.87 11.50 11.24
CA VAL A 40 11.26 11.95 11.17
C VAL A 40 11.19 13.37 10.61
N ARG A 41 11.29 14.38 11.49
CA ARG A 41 11.41 15.78 11.06
C ARG A 41 12.74 15.92 10.35
N LYS A 42 12.70 16.33 9.09
CA LYS A 42 13.85 16.97 8.45
C LYS A 42 13.99 18.33 9.15
N LEU A 43 15.22 18.70 9.53
CA LEU A 43 15.53 20.06 9.93
C LEU A 43 15.40 20.91 8.67
N ASP A 44 14.31 21.67 8.58
CA ASP A 44 14.08 22.64 7.52
C ASP A 44 14.86 23.92 7.87
N GLU A 45 15.80 24.32 7.01
CA GLU A 45 16.29 25.69 6.96
C GLU A 45 15.48 26.45 5.90
N ASP A 46 14.79 27.48 6.38
CA ASP A 46 14.28 28.68 5.71
C ASP A 46 13.39 28.58 4.46
N GLY A 47 12.09 28.83 4.69
CA GLY A 47 11.32 29.75 3.84
C GLY A 47 10.32 29.15 2.84
N ASP A 48 9.06 29.54 3.05
CA ASP A 48 7.94 29.64 2.08
C ASP A 48 6.83 28.58 2.15
N ALA A 49 5.61 29.12 2.22
CA ALA A 49 4.26 28.56 2.06
C ALA A 49 3.94 27.12 2.52
N CYS A 50 2.81 26.99 3.23
CA CYS A 50 2.05 25.76 3.46
C CYS A 50 1.80 25.01 2.14
N THR A 51 2.78 24.22 1.70
CA THR A 51 2.64 23.34 0.55
C THR A 51 2.16 22.02 1.11
N ASP A 52 0.93 21.67 0.79
CA ASP A 52 0.26 20.43 1.13
C ASP A 52 1.12 19.22 0.70
N SER A 53 2.01 18.77 1.61
CA SER A 53 3.02 17.77 1.28
C SER A 53 2.35 16.40 1.22
N LEU A 54 1.98 15.97 0.02
CA LEU A 54 1.47 14.62 -0.21
C LEU A 54 2.47 13.58 0.34
N PRO A 55 1.98 12.49 0.96
CA PRO A 55 2.85 11.47 1.52
C PRO A 55 3.68 10.79 0.43
N TYR A 56 4.86 10.29 0.78
CA TYR A 56 5.69 9.52 -0.15
C TYR A 56 4.99 8.21 -0.55
N VAL A 57 4.51 8.12 -1.79
CA VAL A 57 3.83 6.96 -2.36
C VAL A 57 2.74 6.46 -1.40
N CYS A 58 2.82 5.23 -0.87
CA CYS A 58 1.79 4.64 -0.02
C CYS A 58 2.05 4.80 1.49
N THR A 59 2.91 5.74 1.88
CA THR A 59 3.18 5.99 3.30
C THR A 59 1.90 6.41 4.03
N GLY A 60 1.52 5.68 5.08
CA GLY A 60 0.29 5.94 5.85
C GLY A 60 -0.99 5.38 5.23
N TYR A 61 -0.89 4.65 4.11
CA TYR A 61 -2.04 3.97 3.50
C TYR A 61 -2.22 2.56 4.04
N ASP A 62 -3.48 2.14 4.08
CA ASP A 62 -3.88 0.75 4.33
C ASP A 62 -4.36 0.11 3.04
N LEU A 63 -3.88 -1.09 2.76
CA LEU A 63 -4.31 -1.87 1.60
C LEU A 63 -5.32 -2.93 2.02
N TYR A 64 -6.46 -2.95 1.33
CA TYR A 64 -7.44 -4.04 1.39
C TYR A 64 -7.42 -4.78 0.07
N VAL A 65 -7.21 -6.10 0.11
CA VAL A 65 -7.14 -6.94 -1.08
C VAL A 65 -7.86 -8.26 -0.84
N THR A 66 -8.53 -8.80 -1.86
CA THR A 66 -9.33 -10.03 -1.69
C THR A 66 -8.46 -11.27 -1.54
N ARG A 67 -7.31 -11.32 -2.21
CA ARG A 67 -6.34 -12.43 -2.15
C ARG A 67 -5.00 -12.01 -1.57
N GLU A 68 -4.32 -12.95 -0.93
CA GLU A 68 -2.98 -12.76 -0.43
C GLU A 68 -2.00 -12.32 -1.54
N PRO A 69 -1.26 -11.21 -1.36
CA PRO A 69 -0.26 -10.74 -2.31
C PRO A 69 0.85 -11.77 -2.56
N CYS A 70 1.20 -12.00 -3.82
CA CYS A 70 2.35 -12.81 -4.21
C CYS A 70 3.68 -12.11 -3.89
N ALA A 71 4.81 -12.78 -4.11
CA ALA A 71 6.15 -12.24 -3.81
C ALA A 71 6.42 -10.89 -4.49
N MET A 72 6.03 -10.72 -5.75
CA MET A 72 6.17 -9.46 -6.49
C MET A 72 5.37 -8.33 -5.82
N CYS A 73 4.10 -8.57 -5.51
CA CYS A 73 3.24 -7.56 -4.89
C CYS A 73 3.69 -7.25 -3.45
N ALA A 74 4.09 -8.26 -2.68
CA ALA A 74 4.60 -8.09 -1.33
C ALA A 74 5.89 -7.26 -1.30
N MET A 75 6.84 -7.47 -2.23
CA MET A 75 8.03 -6.61 -2.34
C MET A 75 7.68 -5.19 -2.80
N ALA A 76 6.74 -5.03 -3.73
CA ALA A 76 6.27 -3.70 -4.13
C ALA A 76 5.72 -2.92 -2.92
N LEU A 77 5.01 -3.58 -2.00
CA LEU A 77 4.49 -2.99 -0.76
C LEU A 77 5.59 -2.58 0.23
N VAL A 78 6.68 -3.34 0.31
CA VAL A 78 7.88 -2.95 1.07
C VAL A 78 8.46 -1.65 0.49
N HIS A 79 8.60 -1.57 -0.83
CA HIS A 79 9.15 -0.38 -1.49
C HIS A 79 8.23 0.85 -1.45
N SER A 80 6.91 0.66 -1.45
CA SER A 80 5.94 1.77 -1.37
C SER A 80 5.64 2.24 0.05
N ARG A 81 6.21 1.58 1.07
CA ARG A 81 6.06 1.89 2.51
C ARG A 81 4.61 1.87 3.02
N VAL A 82 3.81 0.90 2.56
CA VAL A 82 2.45 0.69 3.06
C VAL A 82 2.43 0.52 4.58
N GLN A 83 1.39 0.99 5.26
CA GLN A 83 1.29 0.88 6.72
C GLN A 83 0.74 -0.48 7.15
N ARG A 84 -0.39 -0.89 6.57
CA ARG A 84 -1.08 -2.14 6.92
C ARG A 84 -1.66 -2.79 5.67
N VAL A 85 -1.74 -4.12 5.70
CA VAL A 85 -2.35 -4.92 4.63
C VAL A 85 -3.37 -5.85 5.23
N PHE A 86 -4.58 -5.80 4.70
CA PHE A 86 -5.70 -6.66 5.04
C PHE A 86 -6.01 -7.53 3.82
N TYR A 87 -5.93 -8.85 3.97
CA TYR A 87 -6.31 -9.77 2.90
C TYR A 87 -7.36 -10.79 3.32
N GLY A 88 -8.22 -11.17 2.37
CA GLY A 88 -9.30 -12.11 2.61
C GLY A 88 -8.86 -13.57 2.56
N ALA A 89 -8.60 -14.08 1.35
CA ALA A 89 -8.25 -15.48 1.12
C ALA A 89 -6.73 -15.68 0.96
N PRO A 90 -6.15 -16.75 1.51
CA PRO A 90 -4.77 -17.14 1.20
C PRO A 90 -4.62 -17.49 -0.29
N SER A 91 -3.43 -17.31 -0.82
CA SER A 91 -3.09 -17.66 -2.21
C SER A 91 -1.95 -18.68 -2.23
N PRO A 92 -1.95 -19.68 -3.13
CA PRO A 92 -0.85 -20.64 -3.24
C PRO A 92 0.53 -19.99 -3.40
N ASP A 93 0.59 -18.85 -4.10
CA ASP A 93 1.80 -18.05 -4.30
C ASP A 93 1.94 -16.88 -3.33
N GLY A 94 1.13 -16.87 -2.28
CA GLY A 94 1.08 -15.83 -1.27
C GLY A 94 2.40 -15.68 -0.50
N ALA A 95 2.82 -14.44 -0.28
CA ALA A 95 4.10 -14.10 0.32
C ALA A 95 3.98 -13.33 1.65
N LEU A 96 2.77 -13.22 2.20
CA LEU A 96 2.52 -12.57 3.47
C LEU A 96 2.24 -13.56 4.61
N GLY A 97 1.85 -14.79 4.30
CA GLY A 97 1.61 -15.85 5.27
C GLY A 97 1.67 -17.27 4.70
N THR A 98 1.48 -17.47 3.39
CA THR A 98 1.46 -18.80 2.77
C THR A 98 2.86 -19.37 2.53
N ARG A 99 3.63 -18.85 1.56
CA ARG A 99 4.99 -19.34 1.25
C ARG A 99 6.06 -18.55 2.00
N PHE A 100 5.84 -17.25 2.18
CA PHE A 100 6.80 -16.33 2.76
C PHE A 100 6.15 -15.43 3.80
N ARG A 101 6.99 -14.69 4.53
CA ARG A 101 6.58 -13.61 5.44
C ARG A 101 7.39 -12.35 5.14
N ILE A 102 7.27 -11.85 3.90
CA ILE A 102 8.06 -10.71 3.41
C ILE A 102 7.91 -9.48 4.31
N HIS A 103 6.68 -9.19 4.75
CA HIS A 103 6.33 -8.05 5.60
C HIS A 103 7.09 -7.99 6.95
N ALA A 104 7.63 -9.11 7.43
CA ALA A 104 8.27 -9.23 8.75
C ALA A 104 9.76 -9.61 8.68
N ARG A 105 10.34 -9.67 7.48
CA ARG A 105 11.75 -10.07 7.33
C ARG A 105 12.70 -9.02 7.94
N PRO A 106 13.67 -9.42 8.77
CA PRO A 106 14.56 -8.48 9.45
C PRO A 106 15.61 -7.84 8.53
N ASP A 107 15.92 -8.50 7.41
CA ASP A 107 16.87 -8.05 6.39
C ASP A 107 16.24 -7.10 5.35
N LEU A 108 14.97 -6.72 5.51
CA LEU A 108 14.28 -5.76 4.65
C LEU A 108 14.08 -4.41 5.32
N ASN A 109 14.14 -3.35 4.51
CA ASN A 109 14.17 -1.95 4.97
C ASN A 109 12.86 -1.46 5.60
N HIS A 110 11.72 -2.02 5.18
CA HIS A 110 10.39 -1.62 5.65
C HIS A 110 9.60 -2.84 6.12
N ARG A 111 8.86 -2.67 7.21
CA ARG A 111 8.02 -3.70 7.83
C ARG A 111 6.63 -3.12 8.04
N PHE A 112 5.61 -3.94 7.81
CA PHE A 112 4.22 -3.51 7.89
C PHE A 112 3.35 -4.60 8.51
N GLN A 113 2.19 -4.20 9.03
CA GLN A 113 1.28 -5.13 9.71
C GLN A 113 0.41 -5.85 8.68
N VAL A 114 0.19 -7.14 8.89
CA VAL A 114 -0.63 -7.97 8.01
C VAL A 114 -1.76 -8.60 8.81
N PHE A 115 -2.98 -8.44 8.31
CA PHE A 115 -4.20 -9.03 8.84
C PHE A 115 -4.81 -9.94 7.77
N ARG A 116 -5.14 -11.17 8.16
CA ARG A 116 -5.62 -12.23 7.26
C ARG A 116 -7.04 -12.66 7.62
N GLY A 117 -7.76 -13.22 6.66
CA GLY A 117 -9.07 -13.82 6.87
C GLY A 117 -10.24 -12.82 6.81
N VAL A 118 -10.01 -11.61 6.29
CA VAL A 118 -11.05 -10.58 6.21
C VAL A 118 -12.09 -10.98 5.16
N LEU A 119 -13.31 -11.32 5.61
CA LEU A 119 -14.38 -11.82 4.74
C LEU A 119 -13.92 -13.00 3.85
N GLU A 120 -13.11 -13.91 4.42
CA GLU A 120 -12.45 -14.98 3.66
C GLU A 120 -13.40 -15.79 2.78
N ALA A 121 -14.57 -16.18 3.33
CA ALA A 121 -15.56 -16.97 2.60
C ALA A 121 -16.11 -16.23 1.37
N GLN A 122 -16.28 -14.91 1.45
CA GLN A 122 -16.71 -14.06 0.36
C GLN A 122 -15.57 -13.90 -0.66
N CYS A 123 -14.35 -13.65 -0.20
CA CYS A 123 -13.19 -13.46 -1.07
C CYS A 123 -12.85 -14.72 -1.87
N ARG A 124 -13.00 -15.92 -1.28
CA ARG A 124 -12.82 -17.19 -2.00
C ARG A 124 -13.82 -17.40 -3.15
N ARG A 125 -15.01 -16.79 -3.08
CA ARG A 125 -16.02 -16.89 -4.16
C ARG A 125 -15.76 -15.96 -5.34
N LEU A 126 -14.83 -15.00 -5.21
CA LEU A 126 -14.52 -14.04 -6.27
C LEU A 126 -13.51 -14.59 -7.29
N ASP A 127 -12.85 -15.71 -6.96
CA ASP A 127 -11.79 -16.32 -7.76
C ASP A 127 -12.20 -17.76 -8.06
N PRO A 128 -12.90 -18.02 -9.18
CA PRO A 128 -13.42 -19.34 -9.53
C PRO A 128 -12.34 -20.36 -9.85
#